data_AF-A0A9R0HR37-F1
#
_entry.id   AF-A0A9R0HR37-F1
#
_cell.length_a   1.000
_cell.length_b   1.000
_cell.length_c   1.000
_cell.angle_alpha   90.00
_cell.angle_beta   90.00
_cell.angle_gamma   90.00
#
_symmetry.space_group_name_H-M   'P 1'
#
loop_
_entity.id
_entity.type
_entity.pdbx_description
1 polymer ?
#
loop_
_entity_poly.entity_id
_entity_poly.type
_entity_poly.pdbx_seq_one_letter_code
_entity_poly.pdbx_strand_id
1 'polypeptide(L)'
;MEDRLIGSIDIEKSVKSGTTVFQPGYLAEAHRGVLYIDEISLLDEGISNLLLNVLTEGVNVVEREGISFRHPCKPLLIATYNLEEGAVREYLLDRVAINLSADLPMSFDDRVAAVGIATQFQEQTNEVFKMVEEETKLAKTQVQVVKRCSFSSKCCEVLFKE
;
A
#
# COMPACT_ATOMS: atom_id res chain seq x y z
N MET A 1 -13.18 -3.08 -12.47
CA MET A 1 -12.27 -2.51 -11.46
C MET A 1 -10.86 -3.06 -11.60
N GLU A 2 -10.72 -4.36 -11.85
CA GLU A 2 -9.44 -5.04 -12.12
C GLU A 2 -8.53 -4.30 -13.11
N ASP A 3 -9.03 -3.93 -14.30
CA ASP A 3 -8.25 -3.20 -15.32
C ASP A 3 -7.65 -1.87 -14.83
N ARG A 4 -8.29 -1.20 -13.86
CA ARG A 4 -7.73 0.04 -13.28
C ARG A 4 -6.57 -0.25 -12.33
N LEU A 5 -6.58 -1.41 -11.66
CA LEU A 5 -5.51 -1.84 -10.76
C LEU A 5 -4.30 -2.35 -11.56
N ILE A 6 -4.53 -3.34 -12.44
CA ILE A 6 -3.46 -4.03 -13.17
C ILE A 6 -3.05 -3.31 -14.45
N GLY A 7 -3.94 -2.52 -15.03
CA GLY A 7 -3.80 -1.97 -16.39
C GLY A 7 -4.52 -2.82 -17.43
N SER A 8 -4.59 -2.30 -18.65
CA SER A 8 -5.25 -2.93 -19.78
C SER A 8 -4.38 -2.92 -21.04
N ILE A 9 -4.80 -3.67 -22.06
CA ILE A 9 -4.13 -3.68 -23.37
C ILE A 9 -5.12 -3.10 -24.38
N ASP A 10 -4.72 -2.04 -25.09
CA ASP A 10 -5.53 -1.44 -26.14
C ASP A 10 -5.40 -2.28 -27.42
N ILE A 11 -6.36 -3.19 -27.61
CA ILE A 11 -6.34 -4.16 -28.72
C ILE A 11 -6.42 -3.44 -30.07
N GLU A 12 -7.30 -2.44 -30.20
CA GLU A 12 -7.47 -1.73 -31.47
C GLU A 12 -6.17 -1.05 -31.91
N LYS A 13 -5.51 -0.34 -30.99
CA LYS A 13 -4.21 0.26 -31.30
C LYS A 13 -3.13 -0.79 -31.50
N SER A 14 -3.20 -1.91 -30.78
CA SER A 14 -2.20 -2.97 -30.91
C SER A 14 -2.25 -3.64 -32.28
N VAL A 15 -3.46 -3.93 -32.77
CA VAL A 15 -3.67 -4.50 -34.12
C VAL A 15 -3.30 -3.50 -35.21
N LYS A 16 -3.65 -2.22 -35.05
CA LYS A 16 -3.31 -1.16 -36.03
C LYS A 16 -1.82 -0.86 -36.11
N SER A 17 -1.11 -0.89 -34.98
CA SER A 17 0.33 -0.56 -34.91
C SER A 17 1.25 -1.77 -35.08
N GLY A 18 0.73 -3.00 -34.92
CA GLY A 18 1.53 -4.22 -34.86
C GLY A 18 2.37 -4.35 -33.58
N THR A 19 2.19 -3.45 -32.61
CA THR A 19 2.91 -3.43 -31.33
C THR A 19 1.94 -3.43 -30.16
N THR A 20 2.24 -4.14 -29.08
CA THR A 20 1.35 -4.18 -27.91
C THR A 20 1.30 -2.81 -27.23
N VAL A 21 0.10 -2.25 -27.14
CA VAL A 21 -0.15 -0.94 -26.51
C VAL A 21 -0.71 -1.16 -25.12
N PHE A 22 0.15 -1.01 -24.12
CA PHE A 22 -0.20 -1.13 -22.71
C PHE A 22 -0.78 0.19 -22.17
N GLN A 23 -1.87 0.08 -21.42
CA GLN A 23 -2.48 1.16 -20.65
C GLN A 23 -2.18 0.93 -19.16
N PRO A 24 -1.36 1.78 -18.53
CA PRO A 24 -0.96 1.58 -17.14
C PRO A 24 -2.15 1.67 -16.18
N GLY A 25 -2.18 0.77 -15.20
CA GLY A 25 -3.05 0.86 -14.02
C GLY A 25 -2.27 1.33 -12.78
N TYR A 26 -2.94 1.31 -11.62
CA TYR A 26 -2.35 1.77 -10.35
C TYR A 26 -1.07 1.02 -9.96
N LEU A 27 -0.96 -0.28 -10.28
CA LEU A 27 0.25 -1.06 -10.00
C LEU A 27 1.46 -0.59 -10.84
N ALA A 28 1.22 -0.11 -12.06
CA ALA A 28 2.28 0.47 -12.88
C ALA A 28 2.71 1.84 -12.33
N GLU A 29 1.75 2.67 -11.93
CA GLU A 29 2.01 3.99 -11.34
C GLU A 29 2.73 3.90 -9.99
N ALA A 30 2.38 2.91 -9.15
CA ALA A 30 2.96 2.72 -7.83
C ALA A 30 4.33 2.01 -7.85
N HIS A 31 4.85 1.58 -9.01
CA HIS A 31 6.14 0.88 -9.07
C HIS A 31 7.28 1.76 -8.50
N ARG A 32 7.98 1.27 -7.45
CA ARG A 32 8.99 2.01 -6.67
C ARG A 32 8.45 3.21 -5.88
N GLY A 33 7.14 3.31 -5.75
CA GLY A 33 6.44 4.28 -4.90
C GLY A 33 5.72 3.60 -3.75
N VAL A 34 4.59 4.17 -3.38
CA VAL A 34 3.69 3.68 -2.33
C VAL A 34 2.34 3.37 -2.95
N LEU A 35 1.75 2.23 -2.59
CA LEU A 35 0.38 1.88 -2.92
C LEU A 35 -0.43 1.93 -1.61
N TYR A 36 -1.30 2.93 -1.49
CA TYR A 36 -2.22 3.04 -0.37
C TYR A 36 -3.57 2.41 -0.72
N ILE A 37 -4.09 1.57 0.17
CA ILE A 37 -5.42 0.96 0.04
C ILE A 37 -6.18 1.24 1.33
N ASP A 38 -7.28 1.97 1.19
CA ASP A 38 -8.26 2.09 2.25
C ASP A 38 -9.06 0.79 2.34
N GLU A 39 -9.22 0.28 3.56
CA GLU A 39 -10.12 -0.85 3.87
C GLU A 39 -9.92 -2.07 2.95
N ILE A 40 -8.74 -2.67 3.03
CA ILE A 40 -8.39 -3.84 2.20
C ILE A 40 -9.35 -5.03 2.40
N SER A 41 -10.07 -5.08 3.54
CA SER A 41 -11.12 -6.06 3.83
C SER A 41 -12.31 -5.99 2.86
N LEU A 42 -12.57 -4.83 2.25
CA LEU A 42 -13.67 -4.62 1.32
C LEU A 42 -13.33 -5.00 -0.13
N LEU A 43 -12.06 -5.26 -0.43
CA LEU A 43 -11.66 -5.71 -1.75
C LEU A 43 -12.22 -7.11 -2.05
N ASP A 44 -12.61 -7.31 -3.31
CA ASP A 44 -12.97 -8.63 -3.81
C ASP A 44 -11.81 -9.61 -3.64
N GLU A 45 -12.14 -10.89 -3.45
CA GLU A 45 -11.16 -11.96 -3.25
C GLU A 45 -10.15 -12.05 -4.39
N GLY A 46 -10.63 -11.97 -5.63
CA GLY A 46 -9.80 -12.08 -6.82
C GLY A 46 -8.79 -10.93 -6.89
N ILE A 47 -9.25 -9.70 -6.61
CA ILE A 47 -8.42 -8.50 -6.62
C ILE A 47 -7.34 -8.58 -5.53
N SER A 48 -7.74 -8.96 -4.31
CA SER A 48 -6.84 -9.09 -3.17
C SER A 48 -5.75 -10.13 -3.42
N ASN A 49 -6.13 -11.29 -3.97
CA ASN A 49 -5.20 -12.36 -4.31
C ASN A 49 -4.23 -11.93 -5.41
N LEU A 50 -4.73 -11.28 -6.46
CA LEU A 50 -3.89 -10.75 -7.53
C LEU A 50 -2.87 -9.76 -6.97
N LEU A 51 -3.32 -8.80 -6.16
CA LEU A 51 -2.46 -7.80 -5.55
C LEU A 51 -1.34 -8.44 -4.73
N LEU A 52 -1.67 -9.36 -3.82
CA LEU A 52 -0.67 -10.07 -3.01
C LEU A 52 0.31 -10.89 -3.86
N ASN A 53 -0.16 -11.49 -4.96
CA ASN A 53 0.72 -12.22 -5.86
C ASN A 53 1.70 -11.27 -6.57
N VAL A 54 1.25 -10.11 -7.06
CA VAL A 54 2.12 -9.11 -7.67
C VAL A 54 3.16 -8.59 -6.67
N LEU A 55 2.78 -8.34 -5.41
CA LEU A 55 3.69 -7.92 -4.35
C LEU A 55 4.74 -9.00 -4.05
N THR A 56 4.32 -10.26 -4.02
CA THR A 56 5.20 -11.42 -3.76
C THR A 56 6.19 -11.66 -4.92
N GLU A 57 5.69 -11.67 -6.15
CA GLU A 57 6.49 -11.95 -7.35
C GLU A 57 7.34 -10.74 -7.77
N GLY A 58 6.87 -9.53 -7.47
CA GLY A 58 7.49 -8.27 -7.87
C GLY A 58 7.30 -7.93 -9.36
N VAL A 59 6.32 -8.58 -10.01
CA VAL A 59 6.00 -8.42 -11.43
C VAL A 59 4.48 -8.43 -11.58
N ASN A 60 3.95 -7.47 -12.34
CA ASN A 60 2.56 -7.45 -12.75
C ASN A 60 2.42 -8.06 -14.15
N VAL A 61 1.45 -8.95 -14.32
CA VAL A 61 1.16 -9.65 -15.56
C VAL A 61 -0.26 -9.30 -16.00
N VAL A 62 -0.40 -8.77 -17.21
CA VAL A 62 -1.68 -8.38 -17.79
C VAL A 62 -1.93 -9.21 -19.04
N GLU A 63 -3.02 -9.99 -19.02
CA GLU A 63 -3.38 -10.89 -20.12
C GLU A 63 -4.76 -10.55 -20.67
N ARG A 64 -4.85 -10.27 -21.96
CA ARG A 64 -6.12 -9.97 -22.66
C ARG A 64 -6.07 -10.55 -24.07
N GLU A 65 -7.09 -11.34 -24.43
CA GLU A 65 -7.29 -11.87 -25.80
C GLU A 65 -6.02 -12.54 -26.39
N GLY A 66 -5.27 -13.30 -25.57
CA GLY A 66 -4.06 -14.00 -25.98
C GLY A 66 -2.78 -13.16 -26.03
N ILE A 67 -2.84 -11.86 -25.68
CA ILE A 67 -1.68 -11.00 -25.52
C ILE A 67 -1.32 -10.94 -24.03
N SER A 68 -0.06 -11.25 -23.70
CA SER A 68 0.49 -11.16 -22.34
C SER A 68 1.53 -10.04 -22.29
N PHE A 69 1.34 -9.10 -21.36
CA PHE A 69 2.27 -8.02 -21.07
C PHE A 69 2.75 -8.13 -19.63
N ARG A 70 4.05 -7.90 -19.39
CA ARG A 70 4.66 -8.03 -18.06
C ARG A 70 5.53 -6.83 -17.75
N HIS A 71 5.41 -6.29 -16.54
CA HIS A 71 6.29 -5.22 -16.08
C HIS A 71 6.67 -5.40 -14.60
N PRO A 72 7.85 -4.94 -14.17
CA PRO A 72 8.21 -4.98 -12.76
C PRO A 72 7.25 -4.10 -11.95
N CYS A 73 6.85 -4.57 -10.76
CA CYS A 73 5.96 -3.87 -9.85
C CYS A 73 6.42 -4.18 -8.41
N LYS A 74 6.94 -3.16 -7.70
CA LYS A 74 7.50 -3.32 -6.34
C LYS A 74 7.15 -2.08 -5.51
N PRO A 75 5.86 -1.80 -5.29
CA PRO A 75 5.43 -0.72 -4.41
C PRO A 75 5.67 -1.10 -2.95
N LEU A 76 5.72 -0.10 -2.08
CA LEU A 76 5.44 -0.26 -0.66
C LEU A 76 3.92 -0.29 -0.47
N LEU A 77 3.34 -1.41 -0.03
CA LEU A 77 1.91 -1.45 0.29
C LEU A 77 1.66 -0.88 1.69
N ILE A 78 0.74 0.07 1.78
CA ILE A 78 0.15 0.52 3.03
C ILE A 78 -1.34 0.29 2.91
N ALA A 79 -1.93 -0.43 3.85
CA ALA A 79 -3.35 -0.72 3.83
C ALA A 79 -3.98 -0.48 5.21
N THR A 80 -5.25 -0.09 5.25
CA THR A 80 -6.06 -0.05 6.47
C THR A 80 -7.10 -1.17 6.45
N TYR A 81 -7.62 -1.52 7.63
CA TYR A 81 -8.79 -2.37 7.77
C TYR A 81 -9.55 -2.05 9.05
N ASN A 82 -10.87 -2.15 8.98
CA ASN A 82 -11.77 -2.03 10.12
C ASN A 82 -12.56 -3.34 10.31
N LEU A 83 -12.56 -3.88 11.53
CA LEU A 83 -13.28 -5.11 11.87
C LEU A 83 -14.80 -4.94 11.88
N GLU A 84 -15.31 -3.71 12.07
CA GLU A 84 -16.74 -3.40 12.00
C GLU A 84 -17.25 -3.46 10.55
N GLU A 85 -16.41 -3.08 9.58
CA GLU A 85 -16.75 -3.07 8.16
C GLU A 85 -16.54 -4.43 7.49
N GLY A 86 -15.60 -5.24 8.00
CA GLY A 86 -15.41 -6.59 7.53
C GLY A 86 -14.26 -7.33 8.19
N ALA A 87 -14.43 -8.64 8.39
CA ALA A 87 -13.35 -9.49 8.87
C ALA A 87 -12.21 -9.54 7.85
N VAL A 88 -10.98 -9.26 8.30
CA VAL A 88 -9.80 -9.50 7.48
C VAL A 88 -9.56 -10.99 7.35
N ARG A 89 -9.36 -11.43 6.11
CA ARG A 89 -9.12 -12.82 5.77
C ARG A 89 -7.73 -13.24 6.27
N GLU A 90 -7.61 -14.43 6.86
CA GLU A 90 -6.37 -14.90 7.50
C GLU A 90 -5.16 -14.86 6.55
N TYR A 91 -5.33 -15.21 5.27
CA TYR A 91 -4.23 -15.19 4.30
C TYR A 91 -3.65 -13.79 4.02
N LEU A 92 -4.42 -12.71 4.27
CA LEU A 92 -3.91 -11.34 4.16
C LEU A 92 -2.94 -11.07 5.30
N LEU A 93 -3.31 -11.48 6.52
CA LEU A 93 -2.48 -11.30 7.72
C LEU A 93 -1.18 -12.10 7.62
N ASP A 94 -1.24 -13.31 7.08
CA ASP A 94 -0.06 -14.18 6.92
C ASP A 94 0.99 -13.62 5.94
N ARG A 95 0.58 -12.75 5.01
CA ARG A 95 1.46 -12.17 3.99
C ARG A 95 1.94 -10.76 4.30
N VAL A 96 1.48 -10.16 5.39
CA VAL A 96 1.85 -8.81 5.79
C VAL A 96 3.05 -8.83 6.74
N ALA A 97 4.06 -8.00 6.46
CA ALA A 97 5.27 -7.93 7.27
C ALA A 97 5.06 -7.20 8.62
N ILE A 98 4.19 -6.18 8.64
CA ILE A 98 3.95 -5.35 9.84
C ILE A 98 2.45 -5.11 9.99
N ASN A 99 1.88 -5.51 11.13
CA ASN A 99 0.53 -5.16 11.53
C ASN A 99 0.58 -4.19 12.74
N LEU A 100 -0.06 -3.04 12.62
CA LEU A 100 -0.12 -1.99 13.63
C LEU A 100 -1.57 -1.71 13.99
N SER A 101 -1.82 -1.43 15.27
CA SER A 101 -3.13 -0.99 15.72
C SER A 101 -3.14 0.53 15.90
N ALA A 102 -4.13 1.19 15.29
CA ALA A 102 -4.41 2.61 15.46
C ALA A 102 -5.39 2.88 16.62
N ASP A 103 -5.95 1.84 17.25
CA ASP A 103 -6.81 1.87 18.44
C ASP A 103 -6.03 2.23 19.71
N LEU A 104 -5.40 3.40 19.73
CA LEU A 104 -4.70 3.90 20.90
C LEU A 104 -5.68 4.69 21.78
N PRO A 105 -5.87 4.33 23.05
CA PRO A 105 -6.72 5.10 23.95
C PRO A 105 -6.12 6.49 24.16
N MET A 106 -6.73 7.50 23.57
CA MET A 106 -6.34 8.90 23.74
C MET A 106 -7.12 9.55 24.89
N SER A 107 -6.42 10.24 25.79
CA SER A 107 -7.04 11.09 26.80
C SER A 107 -7.64 12.35 26.15
N PHE A 108 -8.40 13.13 26.93
CA PHE A 108 -8.91 14.42 26.45
C PHE A 108 -7.76 15.36 26.10
N ASP A 109 -6.73 15.41 26.94
CA ASP A 109 -5.56 16.27 26.74
C ASP A 109 -4.77 15.86 25.48
N ASP A 110 -4.64 14.56 25.20
CA ASP A 110 -3.99 14.06 23.98
C ASP A 110 -4.75 14.50 22.72
N ARG A 111 -6.09 14.47 22.75
CA ARG A 111 -6.92 14.93 21.63
C ARG A 111 -6.74 16.43 21.38
N VAL A 112 -6.69 17.24 22.44
CA VAL A 112 -6.44 18.69 22.32
C VAL A 112 -5.04 18.94 21.75
N ALA A 113 -4.03 18.22 22.24
CA ALA A 113 -2.66 18.31 21.74
C ALA A 113 -2.56 17.93 20.26
N ALA A 114 -3.22 16.84 19.83
CA ALA A 114 -3.23 16.40 18.44
C ALA A 114 -3.82 17.46 17.49
N VAL A 115 -4.95 18.08 17.88
CA VAL A 115 -5.54 19.20 17.11
C VAL A 115 -4.57 20.38 17.05
N GLY A 116 -3.94 20.74 18.17
CA GLY A 116 -2.96 21.81 18.23
C GLY A 116 -1.78 21.61 17.27
N ILE A 117 -1.21 20.40 17.26
CA ILE A 117 -0.12 20.02 16.34
C ILE A 117 -0.60 20.07 14.88
N ALA A 118 -1.81 19.57 14.58
CA ALA A 118 -2.36 19.59 13.23
C ALA A 118 -2.57 21.03 12.71
N THR A 119 -3.07 21.94 13.55
CA THR A 119 -3.19 23.36 13.21
C THR A 119 -1.81 24.00 13.01
N GLN A 120 -0.86 23.76 13.91
CA GLN A 120 0.49 24.30 13.79
C GLN A 120 1.20 23.78 12.53
N PHE A 121 0.93 22.54 12.10
CA PHE A 121 1.49 21.99 10.87
C PHE A 121 1.04 22.75 9.62
N GLN A 122 -0.21 23.24 9.61
CA GLN A 122 -0.75 24.06 8.53
C GLN A 122 -0.12 25.46 8.49
N GLU A 123 0.21 26.04 9.66
CA GLU A 123 0.80 27.38 9.76
C GLU A 123 2.32 27.39 9.57
N GLN A 124 3.04 26.47 10.25
CA GLN A 124 4.50 26.43 10.33
C GLN A 124 5.04 24.99 10.25
N THR A 125 4.95 24.42 9.06
CA THR A 125 5.37 23.03 8.77
C THR A 125 6.81 22.71 9.24
N ASN A 126 7.78 23.62 9.04
CA ASN A 126 9.18 23.39 9.40
C ASN A 126 9.42 23.29 10.91
N GLU A 127 8.62 23.98 11.72
CA GLU A 127 8.78 23.92 13.18
C GLU A 127 8.29 22.58 13.71
N VAL A 128 7.13 22.11 13.24
CA VAL A 128 6.59 20.80 13.60
C VAL A 128 7.57 19.68 13.25
N PHE A 129 8.19 19.72 12.05
CA PHE A 129 9.19 18.72 11.67
C PHE A 129 10.41 18.67 12.60
N LYS A 130 10.83 19.82 13.17
CA LYS A 130 11.90 19.86 14.17
C LYS A 130 11.44 19.31 15.51
N MET A 131 10.21 19.63 15.92
CA MET A 131 9.65 19.14 17.18
C MET A 131 9.59 17.61 17.21
N VAL A 132 9.14 16.99 16.11
CA VAL A 132 8.97 15.52 16.02
C VAL A 132 10.20 14.79 15.47
N GLU A 133 11.33 15.48 15.28
CA GLU A 133 12.49 14.91 14.58
C GLU A 133 13.06 13.68 15.31
N GLU A 134 13.22 13.80 16.63
CA GLU A 134 13.78 12.73 17.48
C GLU A 134 12.84 11.52 17.57
N GLU A 135 11.54 11.77 17.74
CA GLU A 135 10.51 10.73 17.75
C GLU A 135 10.46 9.98 16.41
N THR A 136 10.55 10.73 15.30
CA THR A 136 10.61 10.17 13.95
C THR A 136 11.87 9.33 13.73
N LYS A 137 13.02 9.74 14.27
CA LYS A 137 14.28 8.96 14.20
C LYS A 137 14.16 7.64 14.97
N LEU A 138 13.55 7.66 16.15
CA LEU A 138 13.31 6.45 16.94
C LEU A 138 12.38 5.48 16.20
N ALA A 139 11.26 5.97 15.67
CA ALA A 139 10.33 5.17 14.89
C ALA A 139 10.98 4.57 13.63
N LYS A 140 11.78 5.35 12.89
CA LYS A 140 12.56 4.86 11.75
C LYS A 140 13.47 3.70 12.13
N THR A 141 14.15 3.82 13.27
CA THR A 141 15.05 2.78 13.76
C THR A 141 14.30 1.48 14.07
N GLN A 142 13.15 1.58 14.73
CA GLN A 142 12.30 0.42 15.02
C GLN A 142 11.81 -0.27 13.74
N VAL A 143 11.31 0.49 12.77
CA VAL A 143 10.88 -0.05 11.47
C VAL A 143 12.03 -0.74 10.73
N GLN A 144 13.25 -0.16 10.77
CA GLN A 144 14.42 -0.76 10.15
C GLN A 144 14.83 -2.09 10.80
N VAL A 145 14.73 -2.20 12.13
CA VAL A 145 15.00 -3.45 12.86
C VAL A 145 14.01 -4.53 12.46
N VAL A 146 12.71 -4.21 12.42
CA VAL A 146 11.65 -5.15 12.03
C VAL A 146 11.88 -5.65 10.59
N LYS A 147 12.16 -4.74 9.65
CA LYS A 147 12.48 -5.11 8.26
C LYS A 147 13.67 -6.06 8.12
N ARG A 148 14.62 -6.02 9.06
CA ARG A 148 15.81 -6.86 9.05
C ARG A 148 15.59 -8.22 9.72
N CYS A 149 14.65 -8.31 10.66
CA CYS A 149 14.28 -9.56 11.34
C CYS A 149 13.25 -10.40 10.56
N SER A 150 12.37 -9.76 9.77
CA SER A 150 11.43 -10.45 8.88
C SER A 150 12.14 -11.02 7.65
N PHE A 151 13.03 -11.98 7.88
CA PHE A 151 13.86 -12.66 6.88
C PHE A 151 13.14 -13.90 6.34
N SER A 152 11.94 -13.70 5.79
CA SER A 152 11.38 -14.63 4.81
C SER A 152 10.52 -13.84 3.83
N SER A 153 11.03 -13.73 2.61
CA SER A 153 10.33 -13.24 1.40
C SER A 153 9.83 -11.78 1.39
N LYS A 154 10.79 -10.87 1.16
CA LYS A 154 10.77 -9.75 0.18
C LYS A 154 9.70 -8.65 0.22
N CYS A 155 8.75 -8.69 1.13
CA CYS A 155 7.56 -7.88 1.02
C CYS A 155 7.49 -6.90 2.21
N CYS A 156 7.28 -5.62 1.93
CA CYS A 156 7.18 -4.54 2.93
C CYS A 156 5.75 -4.01 2.91
N GLU A 157 4.82 -4.83 3.37
CA GLU A 157 3.43 -4.47 3.57
C GLU A 157 3.26 -3.98 5.01
N VAL A 158 2.58 -2.86 5.16
CA VAL A 158 2.14 -2.37 6.46
C VAL A 158 0.63 -2.34 6.47
N LEU A 159 0.04 -3.05 7.42
CA LEU A 159 -1.40 -3.08 7.63
C LEU A 159 -1.74 -2.36 8.93
N PHE A 160 -2.65 -1.40 8.85
CA PHE A 160 -3.18 -0.66 9.98
C PHE A 160 -4.57 -1.16 10.31
N LYS A 161 -4.75 -1.57 11.56
CA LYS A 161 -6.07 -1.82 12.14
C LYS A 161 -6.63 -0.52 12.65
N GLU A 162 -7.69 -0.06 12.00
CA GLU A 162 -8.56 1.03 12.46
C GLU A 162 -9.60 0.54 13.48
#